data_AF-A0A3C0TA37-F1
#
_entry.id   AF-A0A3C0TA37-F1
#
_cell.length_a   1.000
_cell.length_b   1.000
_cell.length_c   1.000
_cell.angle_alpha   90.00
_cell.angle_beta   90.00
_cell.angle_gamma   90.00
#
_symmetry.space_group_name_H-M   'P 1'
#
loop_
_entity.id
_entity.type
_entity.pdbx_description
1 polymer ?
#
loop_
_entity_poly.entity_id
_entity_poly.type
_entity_poly.pdbx_seq_one_letter_code
_entity_poly.pdbx_strand_id
1 'polypeptide(L)'
;NNNWFCENVRATNPCGEQPLPPYGSCLLGSINLCRFVDKPFSAEANFNWEDFRKAVAIFTRMLDNVVEINGLPLPEQRHEIMRKRRHGMGYLGLGSTITMMGMSYGDTDSVAFTERVTKELAIVGWETGLDLAKEKGPADIMEEDFEVTGEMLRLRPEMAEE
;
A
#
# COMPACT_ATOMS: atom_id res chain seq x y z
N ASN A 1 -6.30 0.68 -10.10
CA ASN A 1 -6.96 1.28 -8.92
C ASN A 1 -7.97 0.26 -8.41
N ASN A 2 -7.89 -0.16 -7.15
CA ASN A 2 -8.89 -1.07 -6.55
C ASN A 2 -10.23 -0.38 -6.27
N ASN A 3 -10.27 0.95 -6.28
CA ASN A 3 -11.49 1.76 -6.12
C ASN A 3 -12.03 2.30 -7.45
N TRP A 4 -11.75 1.63 -8.57
CA TRP A 4 -12.14 2.09 -9.92
C TRP A 4 -13.65 2.32 -10.10
N PHE A 5 -14.48 1.65 -9.30
CA PHE A 5 -15.94 1.72 -9.37
C PHE A 5 -16.53 2.96 -8.66
N CYS A 6 -15.78 3.60 -7.76
CA CYS A 6 -16.27 4.73 -6.96
C CYS A 6 -15.38 5.99 -7.01
N GLU A 7 -14.24 5.92 -7.71
CA GLU A 7 -13.30 7.04 -7.82
C GLU A 7 -13.11 7.52 -9.25
N ASN A 8 -13.30 8.83 -9.45
CA ASN A 8 -12.84 9.52 -10.65
C ASN A 8 -11.48 10.17 -10.40
N VAL A 9 -10.42 9.49 -10.83
CA VAL A 9 -9.03 9.98 -10.73
C VAL A 9 -8.66 10.76 -11.98
N ARG A 10 -8.25 12.02 -11.81
CA ARG A 10 -7.84 12.90 -12.92
C ARG A 10 -6.35 13.18 -12.98
N ALA A 11 -5.65 13.01 -11.86
CA ALA A 11 -4.23 13.26 -11.72
C ALA A 11 -3.66 12.46 -10.55
N THR A 12 -2.33 12.43 -10.46
CA THR A 12 -1.61 11.98 -9.27
C THR A 12 -1.43 13.12 -8.28
N ASN A 13 -0.99 12.79 -7.08
CA ASN A 13 -0.43 13.76 -6.13
C ASN A 13 0.88 14.39 -6.67
N PRO A 14 1.44 15.43 -6.01
CA PRO A 14 2.61 16.17 -6.50
C PRO A 14 3.86 15.34 -6.76
N CYS A 15 4.02 14.20 -6.06
CA CYS A 15 5.19 13.33 -6.17
C CYS A 15 4.99 12.18 -7.18
N GLY A 16 3.78 12.00 -7.71
CA GLY A 16 3.47 11.06 -8.80
C GLY A 16 3.18 9.62 -8.39
N GLU A 17 3.28 9.29 -7.10
CA GLU A 17 3.16 7.93 -6.57
C GLU A 17 1.72 7.53 -6.22
N GLN A 18 0.83 8.50 -5.96
CA GLN A 18 -0.56 8.22 -5.61
C GLN A 18 -1.57 8.86 -6.58
N PRO A 19 -2.30 8.05 -7.38
CA PRO A 19 -3.53 8.50 -8.02
C PRO A 19 -4.64 8.66 -6.96
N LEU A 20 -5.16 9.89 -6.81
CA LEU A 20 -6.17 10.22 -5.81
C LEU A 20 -7.40 10.90 -6.45
N PRO A 21 -8.61 10.64 -5.93
CA PRO A 21 -9.80 11.41 -6.29
C PRO A 21 -9.71 12.83 -5.70
N PRO A 22 -10.61 13.76 -6.11
CA PRO A 22 -10.76 15.03 -5.42
C PRO A 22 -10.90 14.86 -3.91
N TYR A 23 -10.21 15.70 -3.15
CA TYR A 23 -10.15 15.64 -1.68
C TYR A 23 -9.54 14.36 -1.08
N GLY A 24 -9.00 13.45 -1.89
CA GLY A 24 -8.18 12.34 -1.40
C GLY A 24 -6.94 12.83 -0.66
N SER A 25 -6.59 12.15 0.44
CA SER A 25 -5.43 12.50 1.27
C SER A 25 -4.28 11.50 1.07
N CYS A 26 -3.06 12.02 1.02
CA CYS A 26 -1.83 11.20 1.01
C CYS A 26 -1.46 10.80 2.43
N LEU A 27 -1.98 9.67 2.90
CA LEU A 27 -1.53 9.04 4.14
C LEU A 27 -0.39 8.08 3.82
N LEU A 28 0.85 8.50 4.09
CA LEU A 28 2.06 7.83 3.60
C LEU A 28 3.00 7.42 4.72
N GLY A 29 3.77 6.36 4.45
CA GLY A 29 4.85 5.95 5.30
C GLY A 29 5.82 4.99 4.60
N SER A 30 7.08 4.98 5.04
CA SER A 30 8.13 4.16 4.42
C SER A 30 8.89 3.28 5.40
N ILE A 31 9.07 2.01 5.04
CA ILE A 31 9.92 1.07 5.77
C ILE A 31 11.38 1.22 5.32
N ASN A 32 12.32 1.28 6.26
CA ASN A 32 13.75 1.29 5.95
C ASN A 32 14.28 -0.14 5.74
N LEU A 33 14.51 -0.53 4.48
CA LEU A 33 14.95 -1.89 4.12
C LEU A 33 16.32 -2.25 4.71
N CYS A 34 17.20 -1.27 4.92
CA CYS A 34 18.54 -1.50 5.45
C CYS A 34 18.52 -2.09 6.88
N ARG A 35 17.39 -1.96 7.60
CA ARG A 35 17.26 -2.50 8.96
C ARG A 35 17.04 -4.00 9.02
N PHE A 36 16.79 -4.64 7.88
CA PHE A 36 16.52 -6.07 7.79
C PHE A 36 17.66 -6.82 7.11
N VAL A 37 18.84 -6.22 6.95
CA VAL A 37 20.02 -6.92 6.42
C VAL A 37 20.88 -7.41 7.57
N ASP A 38 21.02 -8.73 7.67
CA ASP A 38 21.93 -9.38 8.59
C ASP A 38 23.31 -9.55 7.93
N LYS A 39 24.37 -9.30 8.71
CA LYS A 39 25.78 -9.40 8.26
C LYS A 39 26.06 -8.62 6.95
N PRO A 40 25.75 -7.31 6.89
CA PRO A 40 25.88 -6.53 5.67
C PRO A 40 27.33 -6.49 5.15
N PHE A 41 27.49 -6.39 3.84
CA PHE A 41 28.78 -6.33 3.12
C PHE A 41 29.65 -7.58 3.30
N SER A 42 29.03 -8.74 3.54
CA SER A 42 29.72 -10.02 3.68
C SER A 42 29.13 -11.07 2.75
N ALA A 43 29.86 -12.17 2.53
CA ALA A 43 29.34 -13.32 1.79
C ALA A 43 28.18 -14.04 2.49
N GLU A 44 27.93 -13.73 3.78
CA GLU A 44 26.84 -14.28 4.59
C GLU A 44 25.66 -13.29 4.70
N ALA A 45 25.68 -12.19 3.94
CA ALA A 45 24.63 -11.19 3.95
C ALA A 45 23.28 -11.80 3.55
N ASN A 46 22.27 -11.58 4.37
CA ASN A 46 20.93 -12.09 4.10
C ASN A 46 19.86 -11.11 4.60
N PHE A 47 18.67 -11.19 3.99
CA PHE A 47 17.55 -10.33 4.35
C PHE A 47 16.61 -11.06 5.32
N ASN A 48 16.37 -10.46 6.49
CA ASN A 48 15.49 -10.98 7.52
C ASN A 48 14.02 -10.72 7.14
N TRP A 49 13.46 -11.67 6.40
CA TRP A 49 12.08 -11.63 5.92
C TRP A 49 11.05 -11.70 7.06
N GLU A 50 11.38 -12.37 8.16
CA GLU A 50 10.45 -12.52 9.29
C GLU A 50 10.20 -11.17 9.95
N ASP A 51 11.27 -10.46 10.31
CA ASP A 51 11.17 -9.15 10.95
C ASP A 51 10.66 -8.08 9.99
N PHE A 52 10.98 -8.19 8.69
CA PHE A 52 10.38 -7.34 7.66
C PHE A 52 8.85 -7.48 7.66
N ARG A 53 8.32 -8.70 7.56
CA ARG A 53 6.86 -8.92 7.59
C ARG A 53 6.22 -8.43 8.89
N LYS A 54 6.84 -8.66 10.05
CA LYS A 54 6.36 -8.12 11.33
C LYS A 54 6.27 -6.59 11.30
N ALA A 55 7.31 -5.93 10.78
CA ALA A 55 7.33 -4.47 10.66
C ALA A 55 6.25 -3.96 9.71
N VAL A 56 6.03 -4.62 8.56
CA VAL A 56 4.95 -4.29 7.61
C VAL A 56 3.59 -4.37 8.31
N ALA A 57 3.28 -5.47 9.00
CA ALA A 57 2.00 -5.64 9.67
C ALA A 57 1.74 -4.56 10.74
N ILE A 58 2.73 -4.29 11.60
CA ILE A 58 2.65 -3.23 12.60
C ILE A 58 2.42 -1.87 11.93
N PHE A 59 3.13 -1.60 10.83
CA PHE A 59 3.05 -0.33 10.14
C PHE A 59 1.72 -0.14 9.42
N THR A 60 1.12 -1.20 8.86
CA THR A 60 -0.22 -1.17 8.26
C THR A 60 -1.24 -0.73 9.29
N ARG A 61 -1.21 -1.31 10.50
CA ARG A 61 -2.08 -0.89 11.62
C ARG A 61 -1.80 0.55 12.05
N MET A 62 -0.54 0.96 12.09
CA MET A 62 -0.18 2.32 12.44
C MET A 62 -0.76 3.33 11.44
N LEU A 63 -0.66 3.05 10.14
CA LEU A 63 -1.27 3.89 9.10
C LEU A 63 -2.80 3.89 9.22
N ASP A 64 -3.45 2.74 9.38
CA ASP A 64 -4.90 2.68 9.60
C ASP A 64 -5.35 3.52 10.81
N ASN A 65 -4.59 3.51 11.91
CA ASN A 65 -4.92 4.35 13.07
C ASN A 65 -4.83 5.85 12.74
N VAL A 66 -3.92 6.28 11.86
CA VAL A 66 -3.82 7.68 11.43
C VAL A 66 -5.07 8.13 10.67
N VAL A 67 -5.83 7.22 10.04
CA VAL A 67 -7.13 7.55 9.44
C VAL A 67 -8.07 8.15 10.49
N GLU A 68 -8.07 7.64 11.71
CA GLU A 68 -8.96 8.09 12.79
C GLU A 68 -8.45 9.33 13.53
N ILE A 69 -7.13 9.44 13.71
CA ILE A 69 -6.51 10.56 14.45
C ILE A 69 -6.02 11.70 13.53
N ASN A 70 -6.44 11.71 12.27
CA ASN A 70 -5.98 12.69 11.29
C ASN A 70 -6.36 14.13 11.69
N GLY A 71 -5.53 15.09 11.27
CA GLY A 71 -5.76 16.53 11.47
C GLY A 71 -6.12 17.26 10.18
N LEU A 72 -6.79 16.61 9.22
CA LEU A 72 -7.03 17.19 7.88
C LEU A 72 -7.93 18.43 8.00
N PRO A 73 -7.62 19.56 7.34
CA PRO A 73 -8.31 20.82 7.56
C PRO A 73 -9.71 20.87 6.93
N LEU A 74 -9.89 20.22 5.76
CA LEU A 74 -11.13 20.28 5.00
C LEU A 74 -12.11 19.15 5.41
N PRO A 75 -13.40 19.44 5.64
CA PRO A 75 -14.41 18.42 5.91
C PRO A 75 -14.48 17.32 4.84
N GLU A 76 -14.34 17.67 3.57
CA GLU A 76 -14.37 16.74 2.44
C GLU A 76 -13.21 15.74 2.48
N GLN A 77 -12.02 16.20 2.90
CA GLN A 77 -10.86 15.33 3.07
C GLN A 77 -11.05 14.35 4.23
N ARG A 78 -11.67 14.81 5.33
CA ARG A 78 -12.02 13.96 6.48
C ARG A 78 -13.07 12.92 6.09
N HIS A 79 -14.06 13.29 5.29
CA HIS A 79 -15.03 12.34 4.76
C HIS A 79 -14.37 11.29 3.85
N GLU A 80 -13.57 11.73 2.88
CA GLU A 80 -12.89 10.83 1.93
C GLU A 80 -11.96 9.83 2.63
N ILE A 81 -11.16 10.27 3.59
CA ILE A 81 -10.23 9.37 4.31
C ILE A 81 -10.99 8.37 5.20
N MET A 82 -12.05 8.78 5.89
CA MET A 82 -12.83 7.89 6.75
C MET A 82 -13.63 6.86 5.94
N ARG A 83 -14.28 7.30 4.87
CA ARG A 83 -15.12 6.44 4.01
C ARG A 83 -14.33 5.34 3.31
N LYS A 84 -13.10 5.63 2.89
CA LYS A 84 -12.29 4.71 2.05
C LYS A 84 -11.05 4.13 2.75
N ARG A 85 -10.59 4.75 3.84
CA ARG A 85 -9.45 4.31 4.67
C ARG A 85 -8.15 4.03 3.90
N ARG A 86 -7.93 4.75 2.79
CA ARG A 86 -6.75 4.57 1.94
C ARG A 86 -5.49 5.04 2.65
N HIS A 87 -4.44 4.23 2.54
CA HIS A 87 -3.09 4.59 2.95
C HIS A 87 -2.08 4.02 1.94
N GLY A 88 -0.91 4.66 1.86
CA GLY A 88 0.19 4.24 1.02
C GLY A 88 1.39 3.85 1.87
N MET A 89 1.79 2.59 1.78
CA MET A 89 3.03 2.12 2.37
C MET A 89 4.08 1.93 1.27
N GLY A 90 5.25 2.52 1.46
CA GLY A 90 6.41 2.33 0.61
C GLY A 90 7.62 1.84 1.41
N TYR A 91 8.78 1.91 0.76
CA TYR A 91 10.05 1.63 1.40
C TYR A 91 11.14 2.58 0.91
N LEU A 92 12.18 2.72 1.72
CA LEU A 92 13.39 3.48 1.40
C LEU A 92 14.62 2.59 1.60
N GLY A 93 15.76 3.01 1.04
CA GLY A 93 17.03 2.32 1.22
C GLY A 93 17.23 1.10 0.31
N LEU A 94 16.48 0.96 -0.78
CA LEU A 94 16.60 -0.16 -1.71
C LEU A 94 18.03 -0.30 -2.26
N GLY A 95 18.61 0.77 -2.81
CA GLY A 95 19.97 0.73 -3.35
C GLY A 95 21.01 0.36 -2.30
N SER A 96 20.92 0.93 -1.11
CA SER A 96 21.81 0.59 0.01
C SER A 96 21.64 -0.87 0.45
N THR A 97 20.42 -1.38 0.48
CA THR A 97 20.12 -2.79 0.81
C THR A 97 20.72 -3.73 -0.22
N ILE A 98 20.59 -3.41 -1.51
CA ILE A 98 21.20 -4.16 -2.62
C ILE A 98 22.73 -4.22 -2.44
N THR A 99 23.37 -3.08 -2.14
CA THR A 99 24.83 -3.05 -1.88
C THR A 99 25.20 -3.83 -0.62
N MET A 100 24.43 -3.72 0.47
CA MET A 100 24.66 -4.48 1.70
C MET A 100 24.56 -5.99 1.49
N MET A 101 23.73 -6.42 0.54
CA MET A 101 23.55 -7.82 0.15
C MET A 101 24.60 -8.31 -0.88
N GLY A 102 25.56 -7.46 -1.27
CA GLY A 102 26.60 -7.82 -2.25
C GLY A 102 26.12 -7.90 -3.69
N MET A 103 24.91 -7.41 -3.99
CA MET A 103 24.33 -7.39 -5.34
C MET A 103 24.63 -6.08 -6.06
N SER A 104 24.48 -6.06 -7.39
CA SER A 104 24.58 -4.86 -8.23
C SER A 104 23.21 -4.38 -8.66
N TYR A 105 22.93 -3.09 -8.56
CA TYR A 105 21.61 -2.56 -8.92
C TYR A 105 21.26 -2.86 -10.39
N GLY A 106 20.18 -3.59 -10.62
CA GLY A 106 19.68 -3.94 -11.95
C GLY A 106 20.21 -5.28 -12.49
N ASP A 107 21.06 -5.99 -11.74
CA ASP A 107 21.34 -7.39 -12.04
C ASP A 107 20.11 -8.29 -11.76
N THR A 108 20.16 -9.54 -12.24
CA THR A 108 19.04 -10.47 -12.12
C THR A 108 18.64 -10.72 -10.66
N ASP A 109 19.63 -10.83 -9.76
CA ASP A 109 19.39 -11.13 -8.35
C ASP A 109 18.75 -9.95 -7.60
N SER A 110 19.21 -8.71 -7.87
CA SER A 110 18.64 -7.49 -7.27
C SER A 110 17.25 -7.19 -7.77
N VAL A 111 16.94 -7.49 -9.05
CA VAL A 111 15.58 -7.39 -9.59
C VAL A 111 14.67 -8.40 -8.90
N ALA A 112 15.06 -9.67 -8.84
CA ALA A 112 14.29 -10.71 -8.16
C ALA A 112 14.09 -10.41 -6.66
N PHE A 113 15.12 -9.87 -5.99
CA PHE A 113 15.01 -9.40 -4.61
C PHE A 113 13.99 -8.26 -4.48
N THR A 114 14.05 -7.25 -5.36
CA THR A 114 13.13 -6.10 -5.33
C THR A 114 11.68 -6.53 -5.56
N GLU A 115 11.45 -7.44 -6.51
CA GLU A 115 10.14 -8.04 -6.75
C GLU A 115 9.61 -8.73 -5.49
N ARG A 116 10.46 -9.53 -4.82
CA ARG A 116 10.08 -10.22 -3.58
C ARG A 116 9.77 -9.24 -2.45
N VAL A 117 10.59 -8.21 -2.24
CA VAL A 117 10.34 -7.17 -1.22
C VAL A 117 8.97 -6.52 -1.46
N THR A 118 8.68 -6.13 -2.70
CA THR A 118 7.43 -5.47 -3.07
C THR A 118 6.23 -6.41 -2.89
N LYS A 119 6.38 -7.68 -3.27
CA LYS A 119 5.33 -8.69 -3.12
C LYS A 119 5.02 -8.97 -1.65
N GLU A 120 6.04 -9.14 -0.82
CA GLU A 120 5.87 -9.38 0.62
C GLU A 120 5.25 -8.17 1.33
N LEU A 121 5.65 -6.93 0.95
CA LEU A 121 5.01 -5.69 1.41
C LEU A 121 3.51 -5.69 1.10
N ALA A 122 3.13 -6.01 -0.14
CA ALA A 122 1.74 -6.00 -0.60
C ALA A 122 0.90 -7.09 0.08
N ILE A 123 1.40 -8.34 0.11
CA ILE A 123 0.66 -9.46 0.69
C ILE A 123 0.43 -9.24 2.18
N VAL A 124 1.46 -8.91 2.95
CA VAL A 124 1.30 -8.67 4.39
C VAL A 124 0.42 -7.46 4.66
N GLY A 125 0.54 -6.41 3.84
CA GLY A 125 -0.37 -5.25 3.89
C GLY A 125 -1.84 -5.65 3.73
N TRP A 126 -2.16 -6.46 2.72
CA TRP A 126 -3.52 -6.94 2.48
C TRP A 126 -4.01 -7.89 3.57
N GLU A 127 -3.21 -8.87 4.00
CA GLU A 127 -3.56 -9.79 5.08
C GLU A 127 -3.86 -9.02 6.38
N THR A 128 -2.99 -8.07 6.73
CA THR A 128 -3.21 -7.21 7.90
C THR A 128 -4.46 -6.34 7.73
N GLY A 129 -4.71 -5.83 6.53
CA GLY A 129 -5.93 -5.07 6.22
C GLY A 129 -7.21 -5.91 6.41
N LEU A 130 -7.20 -7.19 6.02
CA LEU A 130 -8.31 -8.11 6.27
C LEU A 130 -8.51 -8.37 7.77
N ASP A 131 -7.44 -8.52 8.52
CA ASP A 131 -7.54 -8.70 9.98
C ASP A 131 -8.07 -7.43 10.68
N LEU A 132 -7.64 -6.25 10.23
CA LEU A 132 -8.21 -4.98 10.69
C LEU A 132 -9.69 -4.85 10.33
N ALA A 133 -10.11 -5.30 9.14
CA ALA A 133 -11.53 -5.29 8.77
C ALA A 133 -12.37 -6.22 9.67
N LYS A 134 -11.84 -7.37 10.09
CA LYS A 134 -12.49 -8.24 11.08
C LYS A 134 -12.58 -7.60 12.46
N GLU A 135 -11.55 -6.83 12.85
CA GLU A 135 -11.47 -6.19 14.16
C GLU A 135 -12.33 -4.92 14.26
N LYS A 136 -12.25 -4.04 13.26
CA LYS A 136 -12.77 -2.66 13.27
C LYS A 136 -13.98 -2.46 12.35
N GLY A 137 -14.33 -3.48 11.55
CA GLY A 137 -15.26 -3.37 10.43
C GLY A 137 -14.53 -2.99 9.12
N PRO A 138 -15.12 -3.33 7.95
CA PRO A 138 -14.59 -2.87 6.68
C PRO A 138 -14.70 -1.34 6.56
N ALA A 139 -14.01 -0.75 5.59
CA ALA A 139 -14.25 0.65 5.23
C ALA A 139 -15.68 0.82 4.71
N ASP A 140 -16.38 1.89 5.11
CA ASP A 140 -17.80 2.15 4.77
C ASP A 140 -18.09 1.92 3.28
N ILE A 141 -17.18 2.36 2.40
CA ILE A 141 -17.30 2.20 0.94
C ILE A 141 -17.53 0.74 0.49
N MET A 142 -17.08 -0.24 1.26
CA MET A 142 -17.20 -1.66 0.94
C MET A 142 -18.59 -2.23 1.26
N GLU A 143 -19.39 -1.52 2.06
CA GLU A 143 -20.76 -1.90 2.42
C GLU A 143 -21.82 -1.07 1.68
N GLU A 144 -21.39 -0.12 0.85
CA GLU A 144 -22.27 0.72 0.05
C GLU A 144 -22.75 0.00 -1.22
N ASP A 145 -24.03 0.21 -1.57
CA ASP A 145 -24.60 -0.23 -2.83
C ASP A 145 -24.30 0.77 -3.96
N PHE A 146 -23.94 0.25 -5.13
CA PHE A 146 -23.68 1.06 -6.33
C PHE A 146 -24.62 0.65 -7.46
N GLU A 147 -25.20 1.64 -8.13
CA GLU A 147 -25.90 1.40 -9.38
C GLU A 147 -24.90 0.95 -10.46
N VAL A 148 -25.15 -0.22 -11.05
CA VAL A 148 -24.34 -0.72 -12.16
C VAL A 148 -24.64 0.10 -13.40
N THR A 149 -23.70 0.95 -13.79
CA THR A 149 -23.85 1.81 -14.96
C THR A 149 -23.35 1.14 -16.24
N GLY A 150 -23.80 1.65 -17.40
CA GLY A 150 -23.27 1.22 -18.69
C GLY A 150 -21.77 1.48 -18.88
N GLU A 151 -21.17 2.43 -18.14
CA GLU A 151 -19.72 2.62 -18.13
C GLU A 151 -19.01 1.48 -17.40
N MET A 152 -19.54 1.05 -16.24
CA MET A 152 -19.01 -0.09 -15.51
C MET A 152 -19.06 -1.37 -16.34
N LEU A 153 -20.18 -1.64 -17.02
CA LEU A 153 -20.32 -2.80 -17.91
C LEU A 153 -19.37 -2.75 -19.12
N ARG A 154 -19.01 -1.56 -19.61
CA ARG A 154 -17.98 -1.45 -20.66
C ARG A 154 -16.58 -1.78 -20.15
N LEU A 155 -16.29 -1.43 -18.90
CA LEU A 155 -15.00 -1.71 -18.27
C LEU A 155 -14.88 -3.16 -17.80
N ARG A 156 -15.99 -3.73 -17.30
CA ARG A 156 -16.11 -5.08 -16.73
C ARG A 156 -17.37 -5.78 -17.26
N PRO A 157 -17.38 -6.25 -18.51
CA PRO A 157 -18.54 -6.91 -19.13
C PRO A 157 -19.07 -8.13 -18.37
N GLU A 158 -18.20 -8.82 -17.63
CA GLU A 158 -18.55 -9.99 -16.82
C GLU A 158 -19.58 -9.70 -15.72
N MET A 159 -19.78 -8.44 -15.33
CA MET A 159 -20.79 -8.03 -14.34
C MET A 159 -22.23 -8.17 -14.86
N ALA A 160 -22.44 -8.40 -16.16
CA ALA A 160 -23.76 -8.64 -16.74
C ALA A 160 -24.20 -10.11 -16.70
N GLU A 161 -23.29 -11.02 -16.32
CA GLU A 161 -23.52 -12.47 -16.34
C GLU A 161 -24.07 -13.04 -15.00
N GLU A 162 -24.22 -12.20 -13.98
CA GLU A 162 -24.81 -12.49 -12.66
C GLU A 162 -26.09 -11.68 -12.43
#